data_AF-A0A2E0WRE0-F1
#
_entry.id   AF-A0A2E0WRE0-F1
#
_cell.length_a   1.000
_cell.length_b   1.000
_cell.length_c   1.000
_cell.angle_alpha   90.00
_cell.angle_beta   90.00
_cell.angle_gamma   90.00
#
_symmetry.space_group_name_H-M   'P 1'
#
loop_
_entity.id
_entity.type
_entity.pdbx_description
1 polymer ?
#
loop_
_entity_poly.entity_id
_entity_poly.type
_entity_poly.pdbx_seq_one_letter_code
_entity_poly.pdbx_strand_id
1 'polypeptide(L)'
;MGVTYVAVAAEHPLAARAAQANPELAAFIEECRHTETSEAALETMEKKGMATGYEALHPVSGEPVPVWVANFVLMGYGSGAVMAVPAHDQRDYEFAQKYGLPIKQVIHPADGSKADVSDAAYTEKGLLRDSGQFDGLDFDQAFNAIADYIEGQGRGRRTVNYRLRDWGVSRQRYWGCPIPIINCPDCGAVPVPEDQLPVVLPEHVEFDGSGSPLKKMPEWSRTTCPQCGGEAERETDTFDTFMESSWYYARYTCADNDQAMLDARADYWLPVDQYIGGIEHAILHLLYSRFYHKLMRDAGLIKSDEPFKRLLTQGMVVAETYYREEDGRKRFFNPAEVEVERDSRGKLTGARLGRDGGPVQIGGIEKMSKSKNNGVDPQALIERFGADTVRLFTLFAAPPEQSLEWSDEGVAGAHRFLKRLWALGMRPAFRLAQYDTPEGRRAFLEGFDWSGLDTERQQRRTAIHQAVEQATRDYGRYQFNTVVAACMKLVNSLGEIDEQSEAPGDLALQYEAVDMLLRLLAPVVPHICHVLWPRVRCTDAAEILAAPWPRHDPEALVQDSIELVVQVNGKVRARIQVPAEADKATIEAAAHNDANVQRFTEGKPIRKTIVVPGKLVNIVV
;
A
#
# COMPACT_ATOMS: atom_id res chain seq x y z
N MET A 1 -7.86 -30.83 -29.78
CA MET A 1 -7.63 -30.33 -31.16
C MET A 1 -6.31 -29.61 -31.30
N GLY A 2 -5.88 -28.77 -30.35
CA GLY A 2 -4.48 -28.26 -30.26
C GLY A 2 -3.64 -28.85 -29.11
N VAL A 3 -4.19 -29.78 -28.34
CA VAL A 3 -3.45 -30.51 -27.28
C VAL A 3 -2.47 -31.47 -27.94
N THR A 4 -1.19 -31.40 -27.57
CA THR A 4 -0.14 -32.25 -28.15
C THR A 4 0.62 -33.10 -27.13
N TYR A 5 0.47 -32.82 -25.84
CA TYR A 5 0.93 -33.66 -24.75
C TYR A 5 0.12 -33.39 -23.47
N VAL A 6 0.32 -34.22 -22.45
CA VAL A 6 -0.24 -34.02 -21.10
C VAL A 6 0.91 -33.98 -20.11
N ALA A 7 0.87 -33.04 -19.18
CA ALA A 7 1.85 -32.93 -18.10
C ALA A 7 1.20 -33.28 -16.75
N VAL A 8 1.87 -34.08 -15.93
CA VAL A 8 1.46 -34.45 -14.57
C VAL A 8 2.50 -34.00 -13.55
N ALA A 9 2.05 -33.73 -12.33
CA ALA A 9 2.92 -33.40 -11.20
C ALA A 9 3.86 -34.56 -10.86
N ALA A 10 5.00 -34.26 -10.24
CA ALA A 10 5.97 -35.27 -9.78
C ALA A 10 5.36 -36.24 -8.75
N GLU A 11 4.45 -35.75 -7.90
CA GLU A 11 3.74 -36.54 -6.88
C GLU A 11 2.52 -37.28 -7.43
N HIS A 12 2.20 -37.13 -8.73
CA HIS A 12 1.02 -37.76 -9.31
C HIS A 12 1.17 -39.30 -9.29
N PRO A 13 0.11 -40.07 -8.94
CA PRO A 13 0.19 -41.54 -8.89
C PRO A 13 0.67 -42.20 -10.19
N LEU A 14 0.35 -41.62 -11.36
CA LEU A 14 0.88 -42.08 -12.65
C LEU A 14 2.39 -41.89 -12.78
N ALA A 15 2.93 -40.76 -12.30
CA ALA A 15 4.37 -40.50 -12.29
C ALA A 15 5.08 -41.53 -11.40
N ALA A 16 4.56 -41.75 -10.19
CA ALA A 16 5.08 -42.76 -9.26
C ALA A 16 5.05 -44.18 -9.86
N ARG A 17 3.99 -44.53 -10.59
CA ARG A 17 3.89 -45.83 -11.27
C ARG A 17 4.88 -45.97 -12.43
N ALA A 18 5.03 -44.93 -13.26
CA ALA A 18 6.00 -44.92 -14.35
C ALA A 18 7.44 -45.05 -13.84
N ALA A 19 7.75 -44.42 -12.70
CA ALA A 19 9.08 -44.42 -12.09
C ALA A 19 9.52 -45.80 -11.59
N GLN A 20 8.60 -46.73 -11.29
CA GLN A 20 8.95 -48.10 -10.86
C GLN A 20 9.81 -48.84 -11.88
N ALA A 21 9.62 -48.55 -13.17
CA ALA A 21 10.35 -49.18 -14.27
C ALA A 21 11.41 -48.25 -14.90
N ASN A 22 11.59 -47.03 -14.38
CA ASN A 22 12.50 -46.02 -14.94
C ASN A 22 13.27 -45.31 -13.81
N PRO A 23 14.52 -45.75 -13.52
CA PRO A 23 15.35 -45.15 -12.47
C PRO A 23 15.65 -43.67 -12.67
N GLU A 24 15.79 -43.22 -13.93
CA GLU A 24 16.00 -41.79 -14.23
C GLU A 24 14.77 -40.97 -13.88
N LEU A 25 13.56 -41.52 -14.10
CA LEU A 25 12.30 -40.86 -13.73
C LEU A 25 12.16 -40.78 -12.21
N ALA A 26 12.53 -41.84 -11.51
CA ALA A 26 12.51 -41.86 -10.05
C ALA A 26 13.44 -40.79 -9.47
N ALA A 27 14.65 -40.64 -10.03
CA ALA A 27 15.59 -39.60 -9.64
C ALA A 27 15.05 -38.18 -9.93
N PHE A 28 14.44 -37.98 -11.10
CA PHE A 28 13.83 -36.70 -11.45
C PHE A 28 12.66 -36.32 -10.54
N ILE A 29 11.81 -37.28 -10.17
CA ILE A 29 10.72 -37.06 -9.21
C ILE A 29 11.27 -36.65 -7.84
N GLU A 30 12.35 -37.28 -7.39
CA GLU A 30 13.00 -36.90 -6.13
C GLU A 30 13.64 -35.50 -6.20
N GLU A 31 14.26 -35.12 -7.31
CA GLU A 31 14.75 -33.75 -7.54
C GLU A 31 13.60 -32.73 -7.41
N CYS A 32 12.44 -33.01 -8.01
CA CYS A 32 11.28 -32.12 -7.96
C CYS A 32 10.79 -31.87 -6.52
N ARG A 33 10.88 -32.86 -5.62
CA ARG A 33 10.45 -32.73 -4.21
C ARG A 33 11.29 -31.74 -3.39
N HIS A 34 12.51 -31.46 -3.83
CA HIS A 34 13.41 -30.51 -3.16
C HIS A 34 13.33 -29.10 -3.75
N THR A 35 12.44 -28.89 -4.72
CA THR A 35 12.32 -27.60 -5.40
C THR A 35 11.49 -26.62 -4.56
N GLU A 36 11.87 -25.34 -4.57
CA GLU A 36 11.09 -24.29 -3.91
C GLU A 36 9.71 -24.15 -4.57
N THR A 37 8.65 -24.19 -3.76
CA THR A 37 7.26 -24.19 -4.22
C THR A 37 6.56 -22.84 -4.05
N SER A 38 7.31 -21.79 -3.71
CA SER A 38 6.77 -20.42 -3.66
C SER A 38 6.36 -19.98 -5.07
N GLU A 39 5.27 -19.23 -5.20
CA GLU A 39 4.78 -18.82 -6.54
C GLU A 39 5.84 -18.03 -7.33
N ALA A 40 6.58 -17.14 -6.65
CA ALA A 40 7.65 -16.37 -7.27
C ALA A 40 8.83 -17.25 -7.76
N ALA A 41 9.17 -18.30 -7.02
CA ALA A 41 10.18 -19.27 -7.45
C ALA A 41 9.67 -20.13 -8.62
N LEU A 42 8.40 -20.55 -8.58
CA LEU A 42 7.76 -21.33 -9.66
C LEU A 42 7.66 -20.56 -10.98
N GLU A 43 7.44 -19.25 -10.95
CA GLU A 43 7.39 -18.43 -12.17
C GLU A 43 8.77 -18.24 -12.81
N THR A 44 9.85 -18.23 -12.02
CA THR A 44 11.20 -17.95 -12.49
C THR A 44 12.06 -19.21 -12.68
N MET A 45 11.62 -20.36 -12.18
CA MET A 45 12.38 -21.60 -12.29
C MET A 45 12.49 -22.09 -13.73
N GLU A 46 13.59 -22.76 -14.00
CA GLU A 46 13.76 -23.50 -15.24
C GLU A 46 12.72 -24.63 -15.31
N LYS A 47 11.92 -24.63 -16.38
CA LYS A 47 10.95 -25.68 -16.65
C LYS A 47 11.69 -26.95 -17.06
N LYS A 48 11.54 -28.00 -16.27
CA LYS A 48 12.12 -29.33 -16.52
C LYS A 48 11.02 -30.37 -16.56
N GLY A 49 11.20 -31.40 -17.37
CA GLY A 49 10.31 -32.53 -17.39
C GLY A 49 10.92 -33.75 -18.05
N MET A 50 10.24 -34.88 -17.87
CA MET A 50 10.67 -36.17 -18.40
C MET A 50 9.47 -36.99 -18.86
N ALA A 51 9.62 -37.68 -20.00
CA ALA A 51 8.58 -38.54 -20.54
C ALA A 51 8.33 -39.74 -19.61
N THR A 52 7.06 -40.07 -19.39
CA THR A 52 6.67 -41.23 -18.57
C THR A 52 6.74 -42.55 -19.34
N GLY A 53 6.75 -42.48 -20.69
CA GLY A 53 6.53 -43.63 -21.57
C GLY A 53 5.04 -44.02 -21.71
N TYR A 54 4.14 -43.34 -21.02
CA TYR A 54 2.69 -43.51 -21.20
C TYR A 54 2.15 -42.53 -22.25
N GLU A 55 1.04 -42.94 -22.86
CA GLU A 55 0.23 -42.12 -23.77
C GLU A 55 -1.19 -42.00 -23.22
N ALA A 56 -1.80 -40.83 -23.40
CA ALA A 56 -3.21 -40.58 -23.15
C ALA A 56 -3.95 -40.45 -24.47
N LEU A 57 -5.21 -40.91 -24.54
CA LEU A 57 -6.04 -40.73 -25.73
C LEU A 57 -6.78 -39.41 -25.65
N HIS A 58 -6.65 -38.56 -26.67
CA HIS A 58 -7.39 -37.30 -26.75
C HIS A 58 -8.91 -37.59 -26.83
N PRO A 59 -9.75 -37.05 -25.94
CA PRO A 59 -11.15 -37.47 -25.81
C PRO A 59 -12.03 -37.13 -27.04
N VAL A 60 -11.62 -36.13 -27.82
CA VAL A 60 -12.25 -35.72 -29.09
C VAL A 60 -11.64 -36.40 -30.32
N SER A 61 -10.35 -36.21 -30.63
CA SER A 61 -9.73 -36.78 -31.86
C SER A 61 -9.39 -38.26 -31.77
N GLY A 62 -9.27 -38.82 -30.56
CA GLY A 62 -8.81 -40.19 -30.33
C GLY A 62 -7.31 -40.41 -30.52
N GLU A 63 -6.56 -39.37 -30.92
CA GLU A 63 -5.11 -39.46 -31.13
C GLU A 63 -4.37 -39.68 -29.80
N PRO A 64 -3.31 -40.51 -29.77
CA PRO A 64 -2.45 -40.65 -28.61
C PRO A 64 -1.59 -39.38 -28.44
N VAL A 65 -1.47 -38.93 -27.20
CA VAL A 65 -0.57 -37.83 -26.82
C VAL A 65 0.34 -38.29 -25.67
N PRO A 66 1.65 -37.98 -25.70
CA PRO A 66 2.58 -38.43 -24.69
C PRO A 66 2.29 -37.79 -23.32
N VAL A 67 2.51 -38.55 -22.25
CA VAL A 67 2.39 -38.08 -20.86
C VAL A 67 3.78 -37.80 -20.30
N TRP A 68 3.95 -36.60 -19.76
CA TRP A 68 5.20 -36.09 -19.19
C TRP A 68 5.04 -35.78 -17.70
N VAL A 69 6.09 -35.99 -16.92
CA VAL A 69 6.22 -35.38 -15.59
C VAL A 69 6.88 -34.03 -15.75
N ALA A 70 6.33 -32.97 -15.16
CA ALA A 70 6.87 -31.62 -15.25
C ALA A 70 6.91 -30.93 -13.88
N ASN A 71 8.00 -30.22 -13.60
CA ASN A 71 8.25 -29.60 -12.29
C ASN A 71 7.36 -28.38 -11.98
N PHE A 72 6.68 -27.81 -12.98
CA PHE A 72 5.76 -26.68 -12.81
C PHE A 72 4.29 -27.10 -12.63
N VAL A 73 3.97 -28.40 -12.74
CA VAL A 73 2.62 -28.91 -12.48
C VAL A 73 2.52 -29.29 -11.02
N LEU A 74 1.58 -28.67 -10.29
CA LEU A 74 1.46 -28.82 -8.84
C LEU A 74 0.33 -29.78 -8.49
N MET A 75 0.62 -30.79 -7.68
CA MET A 75 -0.38 -31.77 -7.25
C MET A 75 -1.54 -31.13 -6.47
N GLY A 76 -1.25 -30.10 -5.67
CA GLY A 76 -2.25 -29.36 -4.90
C GLY A 76 -3.08 -28.34 -5.70
N TYR A 77 -2.94 -28.28 -7.03
CA TYR A 77 -3.70 -27.39 -7.89
C TYR A 77 -4.44 -28.16 -9.00
N GLY A 78 -5.76 -27.97 -9.09
CA GLY A 78 -6.60 -28.74 -9.99
C GLY A 78 -6.52 -30.24 -9.68
N SER A 79 -6.29 -31.07 -10.69
CA SER A 79 -6.14 -32.53 -10.54
C SER A 79 -4.68 -32.99 -10.45
N GLY A 80 -3.70 -32.07 -10.37
CA GLY A 80 -2.29 -32.42 -10.51
C GLY A 80 -1.87 -32.89 -11.91
N ALA A 81 -2.71 -32.60 -12.91
CA ALA A 81 -2.49 -32.91 -14.32
C ALA A 81 -3.09 -31.81 -15.19
N VAL A 82 -2.40 -31.45 -16.27
CA VAL A 82 -2.83 -30.43 -17.23
C VAL A 82 -2.66 -30.93 -18.66
N MET A 83 -3.63 -30.62 -19.52
CA MET A 83 -3.44 -30.73 -20.96
C MET A 83 -2.54 -29.59 -21.42
N ALA A 84 -1.62 -29.86 -22.34
CA ALA A 84 -0.74 -28.83 -22.87
C ALA A 84 -1.12 -28.47 -24.31
N VAL A 85 -1.28 -27.17 -24.57
CA VAL A 85 -1.67 -26.59 -25.87
C VAL A 85 -0.59 -25.58 -26.32
N PRO A 86 0.57 -26.04 -26.82
CA PRO A 86 1.74 -25.18 -27.00
C PRO A 86 1.53 -23.96 -27.89
N ALA A 87 0.67 -24.04 -28.90
CA ALA A 87 0.42 -22.88 -29.76
C ALA A 87 -0.34 -21.75 -29.05
N HIS A 88 -0.94 -22.00 -27.87
CA HIS A 88 -1.87 -21.10 -27.20
C HIS A 88 -1.65 -20.93 -25.67
N ASP A 89 -0.65 -21.58 -25.09
CA ASP A 89 -0.14 -21.30 -23.74
C ASP A 89 1.39 -21.16 -23.81
N GLN A 90 1.90 -20.03 -23.30
CA GLN A 90 3.33 -19.69 -23.41
C GLN A 90 4.23 -20.64 -22.62
N ARG A 91 3.75 -21.21 -21.51
CA ARG A 91 4.53 -22.17 -20.73
C ARG A 91 4.60 -23.51 -21.45
N ASP A 92 3.48 -23.93 -22.04
CA ASP A 92 3.42 -25.14 -22.84
C ASP A 92 4.29 -25.02 -24.10
N TYR A 93 4.34 -23.83 -24.71
CA TYR A 93 5.19 -23.47 -25.84
C TYR A 93 6.66 -23.66 -25.54
N GLU A 94 7.16 -23.01 -24.49
CA GLU A 94 8.57 -23.06 -24.10
C GLU A 94 9.00 -24.49 -23.75
N PHE A 95 8.14 -25.24 -23.06
CA PHE A 95 8.39 -26.64 -22.76
C PHE A 95 8.40 -27.49 -24.04
N ALA A 96 7.43 -27.30 -24.94
CA ALA A 96 7.39 -28.02 -26.20
C ALA A 96 8.60 -27.73 -27.07
N GLN A 97 9.03 -26.47 -27.16
CA GLN A 97 10.22 -26.07 -27.89
C GLN A 97 11.49 -26.71 -27.32
N LYS A 98 11.64 -26.71 -25.98
CA LYS A 98 12.79 -27.30 -25.30
C LYS A 98 12.91 -28.81 -25.53
N TYR A 99 11.79 -29.53 -25.55
CA TYR A 99 11.75 -30.98 -25.63
C TYR A 99 11.36 -31.53 -27.02
N GLY A 100 11.20 -30.66 -28.03
CA GLY A 100 10.85 -31.05 -29.39
C GLY A 100 9.44 -31.65 -29.52
N LEU A 101 8.50 -31.21 -28.69
CA LEU A 101 7.10 -31.66 -28.74
C LEU A 101 6.31 -30.90 -29.81
N PRO A 102 5.27 -31.50 -30.40
CA PRO A 102 4.51 -30.85 -31.46
C PRO A 102 3.83 -29.56 -30.99
N ILE A 103 3.83 -28.55 -31.86
CA ILE A 103 3.13 -27.27 -31.67
C ILE A 103 2.06 -27.17 -32.76
N LYS A 104 0.79 -27.19 -32.36
CA LYS A 104 -0.36 -27.20 -33.28
C LYS A 104 -1.27 -26.00 -33.04
N GLN A 105 -1.25 -25.06 -33.98
CA GLN A 105 -2.15 -23.91 -33.96
C GLN A 105 -3.58 -24.33 -34.28
N VAL A 106 -4.53 -23.87 -33.47
CA VAL A 106 -5.97 -24.09 -33.65
C VAL A 106 -6.82 -22.84 -33.42
N ILE A 107 -6.22 -21.73 -32.99
CA ILE A 107 -6.88 -20.44 -32.81
C ILE A 107 -6.23 -19.42 -33.73
N HIS A 108 -7.07 -18.66 -34.43
CA HIS A 108 -6.65 -17.58 -35.33
C HIS A 108 -7.39 -16.27 -35.04
N PRO A 109 -6.77 -15.12 -35.31
CA PRO A 109 -7.40 -13.81 -35.12
C PRO A 109 -8.70 -13.68 -35.92
N ALA A 110 -9.74 -13.12 -35.29
CA ALA A 110 -11.03 -12.93 -35.94
C ALA A 110 -10.99 -11.87 -37.06
N ASP A 111 -10.05 -10.93 -36.98
CA ASP A 111 -9.85 -9.87 -37.98
C ASP A 111 -9.05 -10.32 -39.22
N GLY A 112 -8.64 -11.60 -39.26
CA GLY A 112 -7.86 -12.17 -40.36
C GLY A 112 -6.39 -11.75 -40.37
N SER A 113 -5.91 -11.08 -39.32
CA SER A 113 -4.48 -10.83 -39.13
C SER A 113 -3.72 -12.16 -38.98
N LYS A 114 -2.42 -12.15 -39.32
CA LYS A 114 -1.58 -13.33 -39.15
C LYS A 114 -1.22 -13.49 -37.67
N ALA A 115 -1.60 -14.61 -37.08
CA ALA A 115 -1.02 -15.08 -35.82
C ALA A 115 0.11 -16.05 -36.13
N ASP A 116 1.34 -15.60 -35.94
CA ASP A 116 2.55 -16.41 -36.09
C ASP A 116 2.89 -17.05 -34.74
N VAL A 117 3.01 -18.37 -34.71
CA VAL A 117 3.39 -19.15 -33.52
C VAL A 117 4.82 -19.70 -33.63
N SER A 118 5.64 -19.16 -34.53
CA SER A 118 7.05 -19.56 -34.68
C SER A 118 7.98 -19.01 -33.61
N ASP A 119 7.61 -17.86 -33.01
CA ASP A 119 8.41 -17.21 -31.97
C ASP A 119 7.81 -17.38 -30.56
N ALA A 120 6.48 -17.40 -30.43
CA ALA A 120 5.77 -17.47 -29.15
C ALA A 120 4.36 -18.05 -29.30
N ALA A 121 3.72 -18.41 -28.18
CA ALA A 121 2.32 -18.82 -28.19
C ALA A 121 1.39 -17.65 -28.57
N TYR A 122 0.34 -17.94 -29.34
CA TYR A 122 -0.76 -17.01 -29.58
C TYR A 122 -1.83 -17.17 -28.49
N THR A 123 -1.83 -16.28 -27.50
CA THR A 123 -2.65 -16.38 -26.28
C THR A 123 -3.99 -15.64 -26.33
N GLU A 124 -4.21 -14.84 -27.37
CA GLU A 124 -5.47 -14.11 -27.56
C GLU A 124 -6.61 -15.04 -27.98
N LYS A 125 -7.84 -14.65 -27.61
CA LYS A 125 -9.05 -15.36 -28.05
C LYS A 125 -9.32 -15.08 -29.53
N GLY A 126 -9.75 -16.10 -30.26
CA GLY A 126 -10.02 -16.00 -31.69
C GLY A 126 -10.99 -17.06 -32.19
N LEU A 127 -10.97 -17.29 -33.50
CA LEU A 127 -11.78 -18.31 -34.17
C LEU A 127 -11.05 -19.64 -34.21
N LEU A 128 -11.77 -20.73 -33.98
CA LEU A 128 -11.22 -22.07 -34.13
C LEU A 128 -10.99 -22.43 -35.60
N ARG A 129 -9.83 -23.04 -35.87
CA ARG A 129 -9.49 -23.78 -37.09
C ARG A 129 -8.77 -25.07 -36.72
N ASP A 130 -8.65 -25.99 -37.68
CA ASP A 130 -8.00 -27.29 -37.51
C ASP A 130 -8.55 -28.07 -36.29
N SER A 131 -9.85 -27.86 -36.03
CA SER A 131 -10.62 -28.31 -34.87
C SER A 131 -11.88 -29.10 -35.26
N GLY A 132 -12.04 -29.44 -36.54
CA GLY A 132 -13.06 -30.38 -37.02
C GLY A 132 -14.46 -29.81 -36.94
N GLN A 133 -15.38 -30.49 -36.24
CA GLN A 133 -16.77 -30.04 -36.08
C GLN A 133 -16.93 -28.69 -35.35
N PHE A 134 -15.85 -28.16 -34.77
CA PHE A 134 -15.83 -26.89 -34.03
C PHE A 134 -15.19 -25.74 -34.83
N ASP A 135 -14.79 -25.96 -36.09
CA ASP A 135 -14.18 -24.92 -36.91
C ASP A 135 -15.15 -23.76 -37.16
N GLY A 136 -14.60 -22.53 -37.15
CA GLY A 136 -15.35 -21.30 -37.36
C GLY A 136 -16.07 -20.74 -36.13
N LEU A 137 -16.09 -21.49 -35.01
CA LEU A 137 -16.65 -21.00 -33.75
C LEU A 137 -15.73 -19.98 -33.08
N ASP A 138 -16.31 -18.94 -32.48
CA ASP A 138 -15.60 -18.03 -31.58
C ASP A 138 -15.37 -18.67 -30.19
N PHE A 139 -14.69 -17.96 -29.28
CA PHE A 139 -14.35 -18.49 -27.96
C PHE A 139 -15.57 -18.97 -27.15
N ASP A 140 -16.63 -18.16 -27.04
CA ASP A 140 -17.77 -18.51 -26.18
C ASP A 140 -18.59 -19.65 -26.78
N GLN A 141 -18.74 -19.66 -28.11
CA GLN A 141 -19.39 -20.76 -28.84
C GLN A 141 -18.57 -22.05 -28.73
N ALA A 142 -17.26 -21.98 -28.98
CA ALA A 142 -16.35 -23.11 -28.93
C ALA A 142 -16.24 -23.72 -27.53
N PHE A 143 -16.10 -22.88 -26.50
CA PHE A 143 -16.06 -23.32 -25.12
C PHE A 143 -17.30 -24.15 -24.78
N ASN A 144 -18.49 -23.64 -25.13
CA ASN A 144 -19.73 -24.33 -24.83
C ASN A 144 -19.91 -25.61 -25.66
N ALA A 145 -19.67 -25.54 -26.97
CA ALA A 145 -19.84 -26.69 -27.86
C ALA A 145 -18.89 -27.85 -27.50
N ILE A 146 -17.62 -27.55 -27.19
CA ILE A 146 -16.63 -28.58 -26.81
C ILE A 146 -16.98 -29.17 -25.45
N ALA A 147 -17.36 -28.33 -24.47
CA ALA A 147 -17.74 -28.81 -23.15
C ALA A 147 -19.00 -29.69 -23.20
N ASP A 148 -20.04 -29.30 -23.95
CA ASP A 148 -21.26 -30.11 -24.14
C ASP A 148 -20.95 -31.45 -24.81
N TYR A 149 -20.07 -31.45 -25.82
CA TYR A 149 -19.63 -32.67 -26.47
C TYR A 149 -18.92 -33.62 -25.49
N ILE A 150 -17.98 -33.11 -24.70
CA ILE A 150 -17.22 -33.92 -23.72
C ILE A 150 -18.13 -34.43 -22.60
N GLU A 151 -19.05 -33.61 -22.10
CA GLU A 151 -20.05 -33.97 -21.09
C GLU A 151 -21.03 -35.03 -21.60
N GLY A 152 -21.53 -34.88 -22.84
CA GLY A 152 -22.43 -35.85 -23.48
C GLY A 152 -21.81 -37.24 -23.68
N GLN A 153 -20.48 -37.31 -23.71
CA GLN A 153 -19.73 -38.58 -23.76
C GLN A 153 -19.36 -39.12 -22.36
N GLY A 154 -19.70 -38.42 -21.29
CA GLY A 154 -19.33 -38.77 -19.91
C GLY A 154 -17.83 -38.71 -19.64
N ARG A 155 -17.08 -37.91 -20.42
CA ARG A 155 -15.59 -37.83 -20.37
C ARG A 155 -15.07 -36.57 -19.70
N GLY A 156 -15.95 -35.72 -19.18
CA GLY A 156 -15.57 -34.51 -18.47
C GLY A 156 -16.80 -33.75 -17.98
N ARG A 157 -16.56 -32.66 -17.24
CA ARG A 157 -17.57 -31.72 -16.75
C ARG A 157 -16.97 -30.33 -16.60
N ARG A 158 -17.76 -29.28 -16.86
CA ARG A 158 -17.41 -27.90 -16.50
C ARG A 158 -17.18 -27.81 -15.00
N THR A 159 -16.07 -27.18 -14.62
CA THR A 159 -15.65 -27.06 -13.22
C THR A 159 -15.11 -25.66 -12.99
N VAL A 160 -15.52 -25.04 -11.88
CA VAL A 160 -14.92 -23.79 -11.39
C VAL A 160 -13.76 -24.16 -10.48
N ASN A 161 -12.58 -23.60 -10.75
CA ASN A 161 -11.39 -23.76 -9.92
C ASN A 161 -10.93 -22.40 -9.38
N TYR A 162 -10.33 -22.41 -8.20
CA TYR A 162 -9.72 -21.24 -7.59
C TYR A 162 -8.21 -21.45 -7.50
N ARG A 163 -7.44 -20.40 -7.79
CA ARG A 163 -5.99 -20.35 -7.47
C ARG A 163 -5.75 -20.32 -5.95
N LEU A 164 -6.68 -19.70 -5.22
CA LEU A 164 -6.67 -19.67 -3.76
C LEU A 164 -6.69 -21.10 -3.21
N ARG A 165 -5.81 -21.37 -2.25
CA ARG A 165 -5.76 -22.61 -1.49
C ARG A 165 -6.31 -22.38 -0.08
N ASP A 166 -6.65 -23.46 0.60
CA ASP A 166 -6.98 -23.41 2.02
C ASP A 166 -5.80 -22.86 2.83
N TRP A 167 -6.14 -22.15 3.90
CA TRP A 167 -5.15 -21.58 4.79
C TRP A 167 -4.59 -22.64 5.74
N GLY A 168 -3.34 -23.05 5.50
CA GLY A 168 -2.59 -23.90 6.42
C GLY A 168 -2.15 -23.12 7.65
N VAL A 169 -2.86 -23.30 8.77
CA VAL A 169 -2.66 -22.55 10.01
C VAL A 169 -1.64 -23.17 10.97
N SER A 170 -1.21 -24.41 10.78
CA SER A 170 -0.27 -25.06 11.70
C SER A 170 1.19 -24.63 11.46
N ARG A 171 1.92 -24.37 12.53
CA ARG A 171 3.35 -24.02 12.52
C ARG A 171 4.11 -24.89 13.50
N GLN A 172 5.20 -25.52 13.03
CA GLN A 172 6.13 -26.27 13.87
C GLN A 172 7.10 -25.31 14.61
N ARG A 173 6.55 -24.30 15.27
CA ARG A 173 7.26 -23.24 16.00
C ARG A 173 6.69 -23.12 17.41
N TYR A 174 7.52 -22.64 18.32
CA TYR A 174 7.15 -22.46 19.72
C TYR A 174 6.30 -21.20 19.96
N TRP A 175 6.75 -20.07 19.44
CA TRP A 175 6.19 -18.77 19.79
C TRP A 175 4.92 -18.47 18.98
N GLY A 176 3.79 -19.00 19.45
CA GLY A 176 2.46 -18.81 18.86
C GLY A 176 1.37 -19.37 19.77
N CYS A 177 0.11 -19.10 19.43
CA CYS A 177 -1.04 -19.64 20.16
C CYS A 177 -1.11 -21.17 19.97
N PRO A 178 -1.11 -22.00 21.05
CA PRO A 178 -1.27 -23.43 20.93
C PRO A 178 -2.60 -23.81 20.26
N ILE A 179 -2.56 -24.76 19.32
CA ILE A 179 -3.77 -25.24 18.65
C ILE A 179 -4.59 -26.07 19.66
N PRO A 180 -5.89 -25.76 19.89
CA PRO A 180 -6.70 -26.39 20.93
C PRO A 180 -7.25 -27.77 20.49
N ILE A 181 -6.36 -28.68 20.10
CA ILE A 181 -6.64 -30.06 19.70
C ILE A 181 -5.89 -31.04 20.61
N ILE A 182 -6.55 -32.14 20.94
CA ILE A 182 -5.98 -33.30 21.64
C ILE A 182 -6.04 -34.49 20.69
N ASN A 183 -4.90 -35.13 20.46
CA ASN A 183 -4.75 -36.31 19.62
C ASN A 183 -4.84 -37.58 20.49
N CYS A 184 -5.93 -38.32 20.35
CA CYS A 184 -6.19 -39.59 21.04
C CYS A 184 -5.97 -40.77 20.07
N PRO A 185 -5.26 -41.84 20.47
CA PRO A 185 -5.09 -43.04 19.64
C PRO A 185 -6.41 -43.71 19.24
N ASP A 186 -7.43 -43.64 20.10
CA ASP A 186 -8.72 -44.30 19.88
C ASP A 186 -9.77 -43.39 19.25
N CYS A 187 -9.78 -42.09 19.62
CA CYS A 187 -10.82 -41.14 19.17
C CYS A 187 -10.36 -40.23 18.02
N GLY A 188 -9.07 -40.20 17.70
CA GLY A 188 -8.48 -39.26 16.73
C GLY A 188 -8.28 -37.85 17.31
N ALA A 189 -8.35 -36.84 16.45
CA ALA A 189 -8.22 -35.43 16.83
C ALA A 189 -9.53 -34.90 17.43
N VAL A 190 -9.51 -34.56 18.71
CA VAL A 190 -10.67 -34.02 19.45
C VAL A 190 -10.39 -32.60 19.95
N PRO A 191 -11.37 -31.68 19.91
CA PRO A 191 -11.17 -30.32 20.39
C PRO A 191 -11.03 -30.29 21.92
N VAL A 192 -10.24 -29.35 22.41
CA VAL A 192 -10.16 -29.05 23.85
C VAL A 192 -11.52 -28.51 24.32
N PRO A 193 -12.08 -29.01 25.44
CA PRO A 193 -13.31 -28.47 26.02
C PRO A 193 -13.23 -26.99 26.37
N GLU A 194 -14.35 -26.27 26.27
CA GLU A 194 -14.41 -24.82 26.50
C GLU A 194 -13.95 -24.41 27.92
N ASP A 195 -14.28 -25.22 28.93
CA ASP A 195 -13.86 -25.03 30.33
C ASP A 195 -12.37 -25.33 30.59
N GLN A 196 -11.66 -25.86 29.60
CA GLN A 196 -10.22 -26.10 29.62
C GLN A 196 -9.43 -25.11 28.77
N LEU A 197 -10.11 -24.14 28.15
CA LEU A 197 -9.46 -23.03 27.46
C LEU A 197 -9.05 -21.93 28.47
N PRO A 198 -7.96 -21.19 28.19
CA PRO A 198 -7.03 -21.38 27.08
C PRO A 198 -6.04 -22.54 27.33
N VAL A 199 -5.55 -23.16 26.24
CA VAL A 199 -4.34 -23.98 26.31
C VAL A 199 -3.14 -23.04 26.43
N VAL A 200 -2.63 -22.87 27.65
CA VAL A 200 -1.56 -21.91 27.95
C VAL A 200 -0.22 -22.39 27.36
N LEU A 201 0.44 -21.51 26.60
CA LEU A 201 1.82 -21.71 26.15
C LEU A 201 2.77 -21.62 27.35
N PRO A 202 3.63 -22.60 27.62
CA PRO A 202 4.51 -22.59 28.78
C PRO A 202 5.65 -21.59 28.56
N GLU A 203 5.75 -20.53 29.36
CA GLU A 203 6.74 -19.45 29.11
C GLU A 203 8.18 -19.78 29.55
N HIS A 204 8.34 -20.74 30.47
CA HIS A 204 9.65 -21.18 30.97
C HIS A 204 10.18 -22.37 30.15
N VAL A 205 10.82 -22.07 29.01
CA VAL A 205 11.39 -23.08 28.10
C VAL A 205 12.86 -22.83 27.81
N GLU A 206 13.60 -23.92 27.55
CA GLU A 206 14.98 -23.87 27.06
C GLU A 206 15.00 -24.02 25.53
N PHE A 207 15.78 -23.17 24.86
CA PHE A 207 15.96 -23.22 23.41
C PHE A 207 17.30 -23.88 23.06
N ASP A 208 17.24 -25.06 22.44
CA ASP A 208 18.43 -25.78 21.97
C ASP A 208 18.76 -25.53 20.48
N GLY A 209 17.97 -24.69 19.81
CA GLY A 209 18.13 -24.35 18.38
C GLY A 209 17.56 -25.39 17.40
N SER A 210 16.96 -26.49 17.87
CA SER A 210 16.43 -27.57 17.04
C SER A 210 14.93 -27.85 17.30
N GLY A 211 14.07 -27.40 16.38
CA GLY A 211 12.63 -27.64 16.44
C GLY A 211 11.89 -26.84 17.53
N SER A 212 10.59 -27.12 17.71
CA SER A 212 9.77 -26.53 18.78
C SER A 212 10.03 -27.26 20.11
N PRO A 213 10.30 -26.56 21.23
CA PRO A 213 10.45 -27.20 22.55
C PRO A 213 9.21 -27.96 23.00
N LEU A 214 8.00 -27.58 22.55
CA LEU A 214 6.74 -28.25 22.93
C LEU A 214 6.76 -29.76 22.63
N LYS A 215 7.44 -30.18 21.54
CA LYS A 215 7.60 -31.59 21.17
C LYS A 215 8.48 -32.39 22.14
N LYS A 216 9.28 -31.69 22.93
CA LYS A 216 10.24 -32.25 23.89
C LYS A 216 9.77 -32.08 25.34
N MET A 217 8.51 -31.66 25.55
CA MET A 217 7.92 -31.40 26.87
C MET A 217 6.73 -32.33 27.14
N PRO A 218 6.97 -33.63 27.45
CA PRO A 218 5.91 -34.58 27.80
C PRO A 218 5.02 -34.12 28.96
N GLU A 219 5.56 -33.32 29.89
CA GLU A 219 4.85 -32.72 31.01
C GLU A 219 3.77 -31.72 30.58
N TRP A 220 3.91 -31.11 29.41
CA TRP A 220 2.91 -30.22 28.83
C TRP A 220 2.04 -30.93 27.79
N SER A 221 2.65 -31.75 26.93
CA SER A 221 1.92 -32.40 25.83
C SER A 221 1.03 -33.55 26.28
N ARG A 222 1.40 -34.32 27.30
CA ARG A 222 0.56 -35.45 27.78
C ARG A 222 -0.67 -34.95 28.50
N THR A 223 -1.82 -35.52 28.13
CA THR A 223 -3.12 -35.19 28.73
C THR A 223 -4.06 -36.40 28.65
N THR A 224 -5.31 -36.21 29.04
CA THR A 224 -6.36 -37.23 28.94
C THR A 224 -7.35 -36.86 27.85
N CYS A 225 -7.78 -37.83 27.06
CA CYS A 225 -8.82 -37.60 26.05
C CYS A 225 -10.13 -37.18 26.73
N PRO A 226 -10.73 -36.02 26.36
CA PRO A 226 -11.99 -35.57 26.95
C PRO A 226 -13.19 -36.45 26.57
N GLN A 227 -13.06 -37.30 25.54
CA GLN A 227 -14.13 -38.17 25.06
C GLN A 227 -14.14 -39.57 25.71
N CYS A 228 -12.98 -40.23 25.81
CA CYS A 228 -12.87 -41.60 26.35
C CYS A 228 -12.13 -41.72 27.69
N GLY A 229 -11.47 -40.66 28.16
CA GLY A 229 -10.65 -40.67 29.37
C GLY A 229 -9.28 -41.36 29.25
N GLY A 230 -8.95 -41.93 28.08
CA GLY A 230 -7.65 -42.57 27.82
C GLY A 230 -6.50 -41.58 27.71
N GLU A 231 -5.26 -42.10 27.67
CA GLU A 231 -4.06 -41.28 27.43
C GLU A 231 -4.09 -40.63 26.05
N ALA A 232 -3.71 -39.36 25.98
CA ALA A 232 -3.70 -38.57 24.75
C ALA A 232 -2.59 -37.51 24.80
N GLU A 233 -2.33 -36.86 23.65
CA GLU A 233 -1.34 -35.79 23.54
C GLU A 233 -1.97 -34.52 22.96
N ARG A 234 -1.66 -33.35 23.50
CA ARG A 234 -2.01 -32.06 22.92
C ARG A 234 -1.30 -31.90 21.57
N GLU A 235 -1.94 -31.20 20.63
CA GLU A 235 -1.24 -30.69 19.47
C GLU A 235 -0.07 -29.79 19.91
N THR A 236 1.10 -29.99 19.30
CA THR A 236 2.34 -29.29 19.64
C THR A 236 2.70 -28.21 18.62
N ASP A 237 2.00 -28.20 17.49
CA ASP A 237 2.02 -27.09 16.56
C ASP A 237 1.24 -25.89 17.12
N THR A 238 1.69 -24.69 16.76
CA THR A 238 1.04 -23.41 17.10
C THR A 238 0.36 -22.83 15.87
N PHE A 239 -0.56 -21.89 16.07
CA PHE A 239 -1.18 -21.16 14.98
C PHE A 239 -0.17 -20.25 14.25
N ASP A 240 -0.41 -20.11 12.95
CA ASP A 240 0.13 -19.04 12.10
C ASP A 240 -0.22 -17.68 12.69
N THR A 241 0.72 -16.75 12.75
CA THR A 241 0.52 -15.45 13.42
C THR A 241 -0.48 -14.53 12.69
N PHE A 242 -0.88 -14.91 11.48
CA PHE A 242 -2.03 -14.29 10.81
C PHE A 242 -3.36 -14.60 11.52
N MET A 243 -3.43 -15.63 12.36
CA MET A 243 -4.60 -15.94 13.18
C MET A 243 -4.97 -14.76 14.07
N GLU A 244 -4.03 -14.24 14.83
CA GLU A 244 -4.27 -13.12 15.75
C GLU A 244 -4.53 -11.81 14.99
N SER A 245 -3.77 -11.53 13.93
CA SER A 245 -3.93 -10.29 13.15
C SER A 245 -5.19 -10.26 12.28
N SER A 246 -5.91 -11.38 12.11
CA SER A 246 -7.12 -11.41 11.30
C SER A 246 -8.37 -10.85 11.99
N TRP A 247 -8.34 -10.61 13.31
CA TRP A 247 -9.54 -10.17 14.05
C TRP A 247 -9.28 -9.14 15.16
N TYR A 248 -8.03 -8.77 15.43
CA TYR A 248 -7.68 -7.78 16.45
C TYR A 248 -8.44 -6.45 16.35
N TYR A 249 -8.75 -5.99 15.13
CA TYR A 249 -9.52 -4.75 14.91
C TYR A 249 -10.92 -4.81 15.52
N ALA A 250 -11.54 -6.00 15.52
CA ALA A 250 -12.83 -6.22 16.18
C ALA A 250 -12.63 -6.32 17.69
N ARG A 251 -11.58 -6.99 18.15
CA ARG A 251 -11.28 -7.14 19.58
C ARG A 251 -11.03 -5.80 20.28
N TYR A 252 -10.44 -4.81 19.59
CA TYR A 252 -10.26 -3.47 20.16
C TYR A 252 -11.56 -2.81 20.64
N THR A 253 -12.70 -3.19 20.07
CA THR A 253 -14.01 -2.61 20.44
C THR A 253 -14.46 -3.02 21.85
N CYS A 254 -13.90 -4.11 22.38
CA CYS A 254 -14.27 -4.73 23.66
C CYS A 254 -13.08 -5.46 24.30
N ALA A 255 -11.89 -4.86 24.29
CA ALA A 255 -10.64 -5.52 24.68
C ALA A 255 -10.63 -6.02 26.14
N ASP A 256 -11.44 -5.38 26.99
CA ASP A 256 -11.65 -5.66 28.41
C ASP A 256 -12.66 -6.79 28.69
N ASN A 257 -13.31 -7.36 27.67
CA ASN A 257 -14.30 -8.44 27.86
C ASN A 257 -13.64 -9.81 27.99
N ASP A 258 -13.54 -10.35 29.20
CA ASP A 258 -12.93 -11.66 29.49
C ASP A 258 -13.87 -12.86 29.35
N GLN A 259 -15.15 -12.64 29.03
CA GLN A 259 -16.18 -13.70 28.96
C GLN A 259 -16.46 -14.20 27.54
N ALA A 260 -16.14 -13.40 26.52
CA ALA A 260 -16.44 -13.71 25.12
C ALA A 260 -15.41 -13.10 24.18
N MET A 261 -15.38 -13.60 22.94
CA MET A 261 -14.55 -13.05 21.88
C MET A 261 -14.91 -11.58 21.58
N LEU A 262 -16.22 -11.28 21.41
CA LEU A 262 -16.78 -9.97 21.13
C LEU A 262 -18.09 -9.73 21.90
N ASP A 263 -18.46 -8.46 22.09
CA ASP A 263 -19.80 -8.05 22.56
C ASP A 263 -20.43 -6.99 21.64
N ALA A 264 -21.60 -6.49 22.01
CA ALA A 264 -22.39 -5.54 21.22
C ALA A 264 -21.65 -4.24 20.85
N ARG A 265 -20.53 -3.90 21.52
CA ARG A 265 -19.69 -2.76 21.12
C ARG A 265 -19.04 -2.95 19.76
N ALA A 266 -18.84 -4.20 19.31
CA ALA A 266 -18.33 -4.49 17.98
C ALA A 266 -19.25 -3.91 16.90
N ASP A 267 -20.57 -4.07 17.03
CA ASP A 267 -21.56 -3.52 16.08
C ASP A 267 -21.61 -1.98 16.08
N TYR A 268 -21.23 -1.33 17.19
CA TYR A 268 -21.18 0.14 17.25
C TYR A 268 -19.99 0.70 16.46
N TRP A 269 -18.82 0.07 16.57
CA TRP A 269 -17.57 0.56 15.98
C TRP A 269 -17.31 0.04 14.57
N LEU A 270 -17.81 -1.15 14.24
CA LEU A 270 -17.53 -1.80 12.96
C LEU A 270 -18.57 -1.43 11.88
N PRO A 271 -18.14 -1.39 10.61
CA PRO A 271 -16.78 -1.68 10.12
C PRO A 271 -15.85 -0.47 10.24
N VAL A 272 -14.55 -0.72 10.28
CA VAL A 272 -13.51 0.32 10.40
C VAL A 272 -13.64 1.30 9.23
N ASP A 273 -13.77 2.60 9.52
CA ASP A 273 -13.96 3.61 8.48
C ASP A 273 -12.72 3.82 7.60
N GLN A 274 -11.53 3.80 8.21
CA GLN A 274 -10.26 4.00 7.53
C GLN A 274 -9.21 3.05 8.12
N TYR A 275 -8.74 2.10 7.32
CA TYR A 275 -7.61 1.22 7.64
C TYR A 275 -6.34 1.74 6.95
N ILE A 276 -5.22 1.76 7.67
CA ILE A 276 -3.93 2.26 7.18
C ILE A 276 -2.88 1.16 7.39
N GLY A 277 -2.17 0.79 6.33
CA GLY A 277 -1.14 -0.24 6.39
C GLY A 277 -0.25 -0.24 5.15
N GLY A 278 0.85 -0.98 5.18
CA GLY A 278 1.74 -1.10 4.02
C GLY A 278 1.16 -2.00 2.92
N ILE A 279 1.52 -1.71 1.66
CA ILE A 279 1.08 -2.49 0.49
C ILE A 279 1.51 -3.97 0.53
N GLU A 280 2.56 -4.29 1.30
CA GLU A 280 3.02 -5.67 1.52
C GLU A 280 1.95 -6.59 2.14
N HIS A 281 0.92 -6.00 2.75
CA HIS A 281 -0.18 -6.72 3.38
C HIS A 281 -1.39 -6.92 2.47
N ALA A 282 -1.31 -6.50 1.20
CA ALA A 282 -2.43 -6.46 0.27
C ALA A 282 -3.10 -7.83 0.02
N ILE A 283 -2.32 -8.91 -0.02
CA ILE A 283 -2.84 -10.26 -0.30
C ILE A 283 -3.13 -10.99 1.00
N LEU A 284 -2.11 -11.38 1.78
CA LEU A 284 -2.29 -12.28 2.94
C LEU A 284 -3.17 -11.65 4.04
N HIS A 285 -2.62 -10.71 4.81
CA HIS A 285 -3.28 -10.09 5.96
C HIS A 285 -4.68 -9.57 5.64
N LEU A 286 -4.84 -8.80 4.55
CA LEU A 286 -6.15 -8.24 4.19
C LEU A 286 -7.13 -9.31 3.74
N LEU A 287 -6.70 -10.35 3.03
CA LEU A 287 -7.60 -11.46 2.68
C LEU A 287 -8.02 -12.24 3.93
N TYR A 288 -7.09 -12.55 4.83
CA TYR A 288 -7.41 -13.25 6.07
C TYR A 288 -8.30 -12.43 7.00
N SER A 289 -8.07 -11.13 7.11
CA SER A 289 -8.95 -10.22 7.87
C SER A 289 -10.38 -10.21 7.31
N ARG A 290 -10.53 -10.19 5.97
CA ARG A 290 -11.85 -10.26 5.31
C ARG A 290 -12.51 -11.62 5.49
N PHE A 291 -11.75 -12.70 5.37
CA PHE A 291 -12.23 -14.05 5.61
C PHE A 291 -12.72 -14.21 7.05
N TYR A 292 -11.92 -13.81 8.03
CA TYR A 292 -12.24 -13.91 9.45
C TYR A 292 -13.42 -12.99 9.83
N HIS A 293 -13.54 -11.80 9.22
CA HIS A 293 -14.72 -10.96 9.38
C HIS A 293 -16.01 -11.70 8.99
N LYS A 294 -15.99 -12.38 7.84
CA LYS A 294 -17.14 -13.16 7.36
C LYS A 294 -17.42 -14.36 8.27
N LEU A 295 -16.38 -15.03 8.80
CA LEU A 295 -16.56 -16.08 9.81
C LEU A 295 -17.24 -15.54 11.09
N MET A 296 -16.77 -14.40 11.61
CA MET A 296 -17.39 -13.76 12.78
C MET A 296 -18.84 -13.36 12.51
N ARG A 297 -19.14 -12.84 11.31
CA ARG A 297 -20.50 -12.51 10.88
C ARG A 297 -21.38 -13.75 10.82
N ASP A 298 -20.90 -14.82 10.20
CA ASP A 298 -21.65 -16.06 10.03
C ASP A 298 -21.86 -16.79 11.36
N ALA A 299 -20.96 -16.58 12.33
CA ALA A 299 -21.12 -16.98 13.73
C ALA A 299 -22.04 -16.06 14.56
N GLY A 300 -22.55 -14.97 13.98
CA GLY A 300 -23.45 -14.02 14.63
C GLY A 300 -22.80 -13.03 15.59
N LEU A 301 -21.47 -12.89 15.56
CA LEU A 301 -20.71 -11.98 16.44
C LEU A 301 -20.73 -10.52 15.96
N ILE A 302 -20.96 -10.31 14.66
CA ILE A 302 -21.01 -8.99 14.01
C ILE A 302 -22.02 -9.01 12.85
N LYS A 303 -22.41 -7.83 12.37
CA LYS A 303 -23.45 -7.68 11.33
C LYS A 303 -22.98 -7.18 9.95
N SER A 304 -21.71 -6.80 9.82
CA SER A 304 -21.15 -6.26 8.57
C SER A 304 -20.47 -7.35 7.72
N ASP A 305 -20.39 -7.11 6.40
CA ASP A 305 -19.80 -8.05 5.45
C ASP A 305 -18.29 -7.88 5.25
N GLU A 306 -17.78 -6.66 5.44
CA GLU A 306 -16.40 -6.29 5.18
C GLU A 306 -15.83 -5.48 6.35
N PRO A 307 -14.59 -5.74 6.79
CA PRO A 307 -14.01 -5.12 7.97
C PRO A 307 -13.60 -3.66 7.79
N PHE A 308 -13.31 -3.23 6.56
CA PHE A 308 -12.69 -1.93 6.26
C PHE A 308 -13.44 -1.22 5.13
N LYS A 309 -13.98 -0.02 5.38
CA LYS A 309 -14.66 0.80 4.35
C LYS A 309 -13.69 1.47 3.39
N ARG A 310 -12.56 1.97 3.92
CA ARG A 310 -11.48 2.61 3.16
C ARG A 310 -10.15 2.00 3.58
N LEU A 311 -9.27 1.87 2.60
CA LEU A 311 -7.91 1.37 2.78
C LEU A 311 -6.95 2.42 2.20
N LEU A 312 -6.00 2.88 3.02
CA LEU A 312 -4.87 3.68 2.58
C LEU A 312 -3.63 2.81 2.71
N THR A 313 -3.03 2.47 1.57
CA THR A 313 -1.79 1.70 1.52
C THR A 313 -0.61 2.66 1.49
N GLN A 314 0.08 2.81 2.61
CA GLN A 314 1.20 3.73 2.69
C GLN A 314 2.41 3.18 1.92
N GLY A 315 3.18 4.08 1.32
CA GLY A 315 4.47 3.77 0.71
C GLY A 315 5.50 3.36 1.76
N MET A 316 6.57 2.73 1.30
CA MET A 316 7.63 2.26 2.19
C MET A 316 8.51 3.41 2.64
N VAL A 317 8.95 3.39 3.90
CA VAL A 317 10.09 4.21 4.32
C VAL A 317 11.36 3.52 3.85
N VAL A 318 12.16 4.25 3.07
CA VAL A 318 13.37 3.74 2.43
C VAL A 318 14.60 4.49 2.91
N ALA A 319 15.71 3.78 2.98
CA ALA A 319 17.02 4.33 3.28
C ALA A 319 18.11 3.59 2.51
N GLU A 320 19.23 4.28 2.34
CA GLU A 320 20.45 3.72 1.77
C GLU A 320 20.91 2.50 2.59
N THR A 321 21.49 1.52 1.90
CA THR A 321 22.08 0.33 2.52
C THR A 321 23.60 0.41 2.42
N TYR A 322 24.29 -0.09 3.44
CA TYR A 322 25.75 -0.10 3.49
C TYR A 322 26.24 -1.48 3.90
N TYR A 323 27.22 -2.05 3.20
CA TYR A 323 27.68 -3.40 3.51
C TYR A 323 29.15 -3.65 3.17
N ARG A 324 29.70 -4.72 3.75
CA ARG A 324 30.93 -5.38 3.31
C ARG A 324 30.59 -6.82 2.93
N GLU A 325 31.34 -7.39 2.00
CA GLU A 325 31.22 -8.80 1.65
C GLU A 325 32.22 -9.62 2.48
N GLU A 326 31.70 -10.62 3.19
CA GLU A 326 32.47 -11.57 4.02
C GLU A 326 31.95 -12.98 3.69
N ASP A 327 32.84 -13.87 3.20
CA ASP A 327 32.52 -15.26 2.83
C ASP A 327 31.29 -15.45 1.92
N GLY A 328 31.14 -14.57 0.92
CA GLY A 328 30.02 -14.60 -0.03
C GLY A 328 28.68 -14.13 0.55
N ARG A 329 28.68 -13.57 1.78
CA ARG A 329 27.50 -12.96 2.41
C ARG A 329 27.72 -11.46 2.61
N LYS A 330 26.62 -10.70 2.50
CA LYS A 330 26.62 -9.27 2.80
C LYS A 330 26.42 -9.06 4.30
N ARG A 331 27.40 -8.43 4.94
CA ARG A 331 27.26 -7.91 6.30
C ARG A 331 26.86 -6.44 6.23
N PHE A 332 25.64 -6.13 6.62
CA PHE A 332 25.10 -4.78 6.57
C PHE A 332 25.45 -3.95 7.80
N PHE A 333 25.73 -2.66 7.59
CA PHE A 333 26.02 -1.66 8.62
C PHE A 333 24.90 -0.62 8.66
N ASN A 334 24.63 -0.09 9.86
CA ASN A 334 23.58 0.89 10.01
C ASN A 334 24.01 2.24 9.44
N PRO A 335 23.15 2.98 8.71
CA PRO A 335 23.47 4.33 8.21
C PRO A 335 24.03 5.27 9.27
N ALA A 336 23.58 5.16 10.53
CA ALA A 336 24.08 5.98 11.64
C ALA A 336 25.55 5.69 12.02
N GLU A 337 26.10 4.54 11.61
CA GLU A 337 27.50 4.15 11.86
C GLU A 337 28.43 4.50 10.69
N VAL A 338 27.88 5.02 9.60
CA VAL A 338 28.61 5.22 8.33
C VAL A 338 28.81 6.71 8.07
N GLU A 339 30.06 7.08 7.85
CA GLU A 339 30.45 8.40 7.37
C GLU A 339 30.47 8.39 5.85
N VAL A 340 29.73 9.31 5.22
CA VAL A 340 29.61 9.39 3.77
C VAL A 340 30.31 10.60 3.17
N GLU A 341 30.91 10.38 2.01
CA GLU A 341 31.51 11.42 1.17
C GLU A 341 30.55 11.72 0.01
N ARG A 342 30.29 13.00 -0.24
CA ARG A 342 29.40 13.49 -1.31
C ARG A 342 30.16 14.45 -2.24
N ASP A 343 29.85 14.41 -3.53
CA ASP A 343 30.35 15.38 -4.50
C ASP A 343 29.67 16.76 -4.37
N SER A 344 30.10 17.73 -5.21
CA SER A 344 29.53 19.07 -5.25
C SER A 344 28.06 19.14 -5.70
N ARG A 345 27.50 18.03 -6.18
CA ARG A 345 26.09 17.86 -6.55
C ARG A 345 25.33 17.02 -5.53
N GLY A 346 25.94 16.67 -4.40
CA GLY A 346 25.33 15.89 -3.32
C GLY A 346 25.30 14.37 -3.55
N LYS A 347 25.87 13.88 -4.66
CA LYS A 347 25.90 12.45 -4.97
C LYS A 347 26.93 11.74 -4.10
N LEU A 348 26.56 10.59 -3.54
CA LEU A 348 27.48 9.75 -2.77
C LEU A 348 28.64 9.26 -3.65
N THR A 349 29.87 9.48 -3.18
CA THR A 349 31.12 9.07 -3.84
C THR A 349 31.94 8.09 -3.01
N GLY A 350 31.69 7.99 -1.70
CA GLY A 350 32.40 7.09 -0.81
C GLY A 350 31.68 6.92 0.53
N ALA A 351 31.97 5.84 1.23
CA ALA A 351 31.44 5.56 2.57
C ALA A 351 32.48 4.81 3.41
N ARG A 352 32.60 5.18 4.68
CA ARG A 352 33.51 4.57 5.65
C ARG A 352 32.77 4.27 6.94
N LEU A 353 33.15 3.20 7.64
CA LEU A 353 32.55 2.89 8.93
C LEU A 353 33.23 3.74 10.01
N GLY A 354 32.47 4.53 10.77
CA GLY A 354 33.03 5.51 11.72
C GLY A 354 33.92 4.88 12.80
N ARG A 355 33.62 3.63 13.23
CA ARG A 355 34.38 2.96 14.30
C ARG A 355 35.77 2.46 13.88
N ASP A 356 35.97 2.09 12.61
CA ASP A 356 37.22 1.48 12.14
C ASP A 356 37.87 2.24 10.97
N GLY A 357 37.20 3.24 10.41
CA GLY A 357 37.66 4.07 9.28
C GLY A 357 37.74 3.33 7.93
N GLY A 358 37.42 2.03 7.92
CA GLY A 358 37.53 1.17 6.74
C GLY A 358 36.41 1.41 5.73
N PRO A 359 36.66 1.17 4.43
CA PRO A 359 35.67 1.40 3.38
C PRO A 359 34.45 0.49 3.54
N VAL A 360 33.28 1.02 3.17
CA VAL A 360 32.01 0.28 3.12
C VAL A 360 31.40 0.47 1.73
N GLN A 361 30.80 -0.57 1.16
CA GLN A 361 30.11 -0.47 -0.12
C GLN A 361 28.75 0.22 0.07
N ILE A 362 28.44 1.15 -0.81
CA ILE A 362 27.13 1.81 -0.89
C ILE A 362 26.22 0.92 -1.73
N GLY A 363 25.15 0.42 -1.12
CA GLY A 363 24.10 -0.34 -1.78
C GLY A 363 22.99 0.56 -2.33
N GLY A 364 21.84 -0.05 -2.61
CA GLY A 364 20.65 0.67 -3.09
C GLY A 364 19.90 1.39 -1.97
N ILE A 365 19.00 2.29 -2.36
CA ILE A 365 17.93 2.81 -1.50
C ILE A 365 16.83 1.76 -1.47
N GLU A 366 16.62 1.17 -0.29
CA GLU A 366 15.72 0.03 -0.11
C GLU A 366 14.84 0.22 1.12
N LYS A 367 13.76 -0.56 1.23
CA LYS A 367 12.90 -0.59 2.41
C LYS A 367 13.74 -0.77 3.68
N MET A 368 13.49 0.05 4.69
CA MET A 368 14.07 -0.13 6.02
C MET A 368 13.71 -1.51 6.59
N SER A 369 14.71 -2.30 6.97
CA SER A 369 14.52 -3.65 7.50
C SER A 369 15.64 -4.07 8.45
N LYS A 370 15.30 -4.98 9.39
CA LYS A 370 16.28 -5.56 10.32
C LYS A 370 17.36 -6.35 9.58
N SER A 371 17.01 -7.08 8.51
CA SER A 371 17.94 -7.91 7.75
C SER A 371 19.01 -7.11 7.01
N LYS A 372 18.69 -5.90 6.56
CA LYS A 372 19.63 -4.98 5.89
C LYS A 372 20.23 -3.93 6.83
N ASN A 373 19.90 -4.00 8.12
CA ASN A 373 20.34 -3.07 9.15
C ASN A 373 20.21 -1.58 8.79
N ASN A 374 19.32 -1.21 7.86
CA ASN A 374 19.17 0.16 7.35
C ASN A 374 18.04 0.94 8.01
N GLY A 375 17.48 0.42 9.11
CA GLY A 375 16.47 1.12 9.89
C GLY A 375 17.08 2.31 10.62
N VAL A 376 16.47 3.48 10.47
CA VAL A 376 16.80 4.65 11.28
C VAL A 376 15.90 4.63 12.51
N ASP A 377 16.50 4.62 13.70
CA ASP A 377 15.76 4.67 14.95
C ASP A 377 15.16 6.07 15.15
N PRO A 378 13.82 6.22 15.19
CA PRO A 378 13.20 7.51 15.41
C PRO A 378 13.51 8.08 16.81
N GLN A 379 13.85 7.25 17.80
CA GLN A 379 14.05 7.68 19.18
C GLN A 379 15.13 8.76 19.30
N ALA A 380 16.28 8.57 18.65
CA ALA A 380 17.37 9.54 18.66
C ALA A 380 16.95 10.90 18.06
N LEU A 381 16.10 10.89 17.02
CA LEU A 381 15.59 12.12 16.44
C LEU A 381 14.50 12.77 17.30
N ILE A 382 13.67 11.98 17.96
CA ILE A 382 12.66 12.47 18.91
C ILE A 382 13.37 13.17 20.08
N GLU A 383 14.45 12.60 20.60
CA GLU A 383 15.24 13.21 21.68
C GLU A 383 15.90 14.52 21.24
N ARG A 384 16.43 14.56 20.01
CA ARG A 384 17.14 15.74 19.48
C ARG A 384 16.22 16.87 19.04
N PHE A 385 15.09 16.55 18.40
CA PHE A 385 14.24 17.54 17.72
C PHE A 385 12.80 17.59 18.24
N GLY A 386 12.39 16.65 19.08
CA GLY A 386 11.03 16.50 19.59
C GLY A 386 10.11 15.72 18.64
N ALA A 387 9.08 15.08 19.22
CA ALA A 387 8.13 14.24 18.49
C ALA A 387 7.41 14.99 17.36
N ASP A 388 7.03 16.25 17.56
CA ASP A 388 6.35 17.06 16.54
C ASP A 388 7.21 17.28 15.30
N THR A 389 8.53 17.45 15.45
CA THR A 389 9.42 17.61 14.30
C THR A 389 9.42 16.35 13.44
N VAL A 390 9.55 15.18 14.07
CA VAL A 390 9.58 13.90 13.37
C VAL A 390 8.25 13.63 12.67
N ARG A 391 7.12 13.85 13.38
CA ARG A 391 5.77 13.71 12.79
C ARG A 391 5.56 14.63 11.59
N LEU A 392 5.94 15.91 11.73
CA LEU A 392 5.82 16.89 10.66
C LEU A 392 6.65 16.49 9.43
N PHE A 393 7.90 16.07 9.64
CA PHE A 393 8.75 15.59 8.55
C PHE A 393 8.12 14.39 7.85
N THR A 394 7.69 13.37 8.60
CA THR A 394 7.06 12.16 8.03
C THR A 394 5.83 12.50 7.18
N LEU A 395 4.98 13.40 7.66
CA LEU A 395 3.75 13.79 6.96
C LEU A 395 3.99 14.80 5.82
N PHE A 396 5.15 15.45 5.77
CA PHE A 396 5.48 16.45 4.75
C PHE A 396 6.35 15.93 3.61
N ALA A 397 7.24 14.97 3.90
CA ALA A 397 8.28 14.55 2.97
C ALA A 397 7.73 13.94 1.67
N ALA A 398 6.63 13.19 1.74
CA ALA A 398 5.99 12.56 0.59
C ALA A 398 4.47 12.42 0.78
N PRO A 399 3.69 12.29 -0.31
CA PRO A 399 2.33 11.79 -0.24
C PRO A 399 2.30 10.41 0.43
N PRO A 400 1.27 10.04 1.22
CA PRO A 400 1.28 8.81 1.99
C PRO A 400 1.47 7.53 1.18
N GLU A 401 1.00 7.49 -0.07
CA GLU A 401 1.08 6.33 -0.95
C GLU A 401 2.46 6.16 -1.61
N GLN A 402 3.29 7.21 -1.57
CA GLN A 402 4.63 7.20 -2.17
C GLN A 402 5.67 6.76 -1.14
N SER A 403 6.76 6.16 -1.64
CA SER A 403 7.91 5.86 -0.79
C SER A 403 8.49 7.15 -0.19
N LEU A 404 8.79 7.11 1.10
CA LEU A 404 9.41 8.21 1.81
C LEU A 404 10.91 7.92 1.94
N GLU A 405 11.71 8.76 1.29
CA GLU A 405 13.17 8.76 1.48
C GLU A 405 13.51 9.53 2.76
N TRP A 406 14.22 8.88 3.66
CA TRP A 406 14.61 9.50 4.92
C TRP A 406 15.73 10.53 4.72
N SER A 407 15.58 11.72 5.32
CA SER A 407 16.54 12.83 5.19
C SER A 407 16.66 13.64 6.49
N ASP A 408 17.85 13.63 7.09
CA ASP A 408 18.17 14.44 8.27
C ASP A 408 18.06 15.95 8.01
N GLU A 409 18.38 16.40 6.79
CA GLU A 409 18.19 17.80 6.38
C GLU A 409 16.69 18.16 6.33
N GLY A 410 15.86 17.24 5.83
CA GLY A 410 14.41 17.37 5.85
C GLY A 410 13.85 17.52 7.27
N VAL A 411 14.34 16.72 8.21
CA VAL A 411 13.99 16.81 9.64
C VAL A 411 14.39 18.17 10.22
N ALA A 412 15.61 18.65 9.93
CA ALA A 412 16.05 19.97 10.36
C ALA A 412 15.19 21.10 9.77
N GLY A 413 14.72 20.95 8.52
CA GLY A 413 13.75 21.85 7.89
C GLY A 413 12.42 21.91 8.61
N ALA A 414 11.84 20.76 8.97
CA ALA A 414 10.64 20.65 9.77
C ALA A 414 10.81 21.35 11.14
N HIS A 415 11.97 21.18 11.79
CA HIS A 415 12.26 21.83 13.07
C HIS A 415 12.29 23.36 12.97
N ARG A 416 12.90 23.89 11.90
CA ARG A 416 12.92 25.35 11.64
C ARG A 416 11.51 25.90 11.44
N PHE A 417 10.64 25.16 10.75
CA PHE A 417 9.24 25.54 10.59
C PHE A 417 8.52 25.64 11.95
N LEU A 418 8.71 24.66 12.84
CA LEU A 418 8.10 24.70 14.18
C LEU A 418 8.62 25.85 15.05
N LYS A 419 9.89 26.25 14.92
CA LYS A 419 10.40 27.47 15.57
C LYS A 419 9.69 28.74 15.08
N ARG A 420 9.38 28.83 13.79
CA ARG A 420 8.61 29.94 13.23
C ARG A 420 7.16 29.94 13.74
N LEU A 421 6.52 28.77 13.81
CA LEU A 421 5.19 28.62 14.40
C LEU A 421 5.17 29.07 15.87
N TRP A 422 6.17 28.66 16.65
CA TRP A 422 6.34 29.09 18.03
C TRP A 422 6.45 30.61 18.15
N ALA A 423 7.29 31.24 17.32
CA ALA A 423 7.44 32.69 17.30
C ALA A 423 6.10 33.40 17.00
N LEU A 424 5.32 32.91 16.03
CA LEU A 424 3.98 33.44 15.74
C LEU A 424 3.04 33.36 16.95
N GLY A 425 2.93 32.19 17.58
CA GLY A 425 2.09 32.04 18.77
C GLY A 425 2.56 32.85 19.98
N MET A 426 3.83 33.26 20.00
CA MET A 426 4.41 34.08 21.07
C MET A 426 4.31 35.59 20.84
N ARG A 427 3.78 36.05 19.70
CA ARG A 427 3.72 37.49 19.38
C ARG A 427 3.04 38.36 20.47
N PRO A 428 3.45 39.63 20.60
CA PRO A 428 2.87 40.59 21.54
C PRO A 428 1.36 40.80 21.39
N ALA A 429 0.84 40.67 20.16
CA ALA A 429 -0.61 40.75 19.89
C ALA A 429 -1.45 39.89 20.85
N PHE A 430 -0.94 38.71 21.27
CA PHE A 430 -1.61 37.80 22.22
C PHE A 430 -1.33 38.11 23.70
N ARG A 431 -0.94 39.35 24.03
CA ARG A 431 -0.79 39.88 25.42
C ARG A 431 -1.31 41.30 25.57
N LEU A 432 -1.94 41.87 24.54
CA LEU A 432 -2.52 43.20 24.64
C LEU A 432 -3.62 43.16 25.70
N ALA A 433 -3.53 43.99 26.74
CA ALA A 433 -4.43 43.93 27.89
C ALA A 433 -5.93 44.00 27.51
N GLN A 434 -6.25 44.73 26.44
CA GLN A 434 -7.60 44.84 25.89
C GLN A 434 -8.14 43.54 25.25
N TYR A 435 -7.26 42.61 24.86
CA TYR A 435 -7.58 41.34 24.17
C TYR A 435 -6.81 40.14 24.77
N ASP A 436 -6.35 40.21 26.02
CA ASP A 436 -5.53 39.15 26.62
C ASP A 436 -6.36 37.88 26.92
N THR A 437 -7.69 38.02 26.99
CA THR A 437 -8.61 36.89 27.19
C THR A 437 -9.13 36.32 25.86
N PRO A 438 -9.43 35.01 25.81
CA PRO A 438 -10.11 34.39 24.66
C PRO A 438 -11.43 35.08 24.29
N GLU A 439 -12.22 35.49 25.29
CA GLU A 439 -13.51 36.15 25.09
C GLU A 439 -13.32 37.54 24.47
N GLY A 440 -12.28 38.28 24.90
CA GLY A 440 -11.94 39.58 24.34
C GLY A 440 -11.50 39.48 22.88
N ARG A 441 -10.66 38.51 22.53
CA ARG A 441 -10.25 38.26 21.13
C ARG A 441 -11.43 37.84 20.25
N ARG A 442 -12.30 36.97 20.76
CA ARG A 442 -13.51 36.55 20.04
C ARG A 442 -14.43 37.73 19.77
N ALA A 443 -14.77 38.50 20.81
CA ALA A 443 -15.65 39.66 20.68
C ALA A 443 -15.07 40.69 19.71
N PHE A 444 -13.74 40.88 19.72
CA PHE A 444 -13.05 41.73 18.76
C PHE A 444 -13.20 41.22 17.33
N LEU A 445 -12.97 39.93 17.06
CA LEU A 445 -13.11 39.34 15.73
C LEU A 445 -14.56 39.37 15.21
N GLU A 446 -15.54 39.06 16.07
CA GLU A 446 -16.96 39.06 15.72
C GLU A 446 -17.47 40.48 15.39
N GLY A 447 -16.89 41.50 16.02
CA GLY A 447 -17.22 42.91 15.79
C GLY A 447 -16.35 43.61 14.75
N PHE A 448 -15.40 42.92 14.12
CA PHE A 448 -14.45 43.54 13.18
C PHE A 448 -15.07 43.73 11.80
N ASP A 449 -14.97 44.94 11.24
CA ASP A 449 -15.42 45.24 9.88
C ASP A 449 -14.37 44.86 8.84
N TRP A 450 -14.58 43.70 8.21
CA TRP A 450 -13.70 43.17 7.16
C TRP A 450 -13.79 43.92 5.82
N SER A 451 -14.86 44.68 5.59
CA SER A 451 -15.06 45.42 4.33
C SER A 451 -14.17 46.66 4.21
N GLY A 452 -13.69 47.17 5.35
CA GLY A 452 -12.81 48.34 5.44
C GLY A 452 -11.32 48.03 5.32
N LEU A 453 -10.92 46.79 5.01
CA LEU A 453 -9.51 46.43 4.83
C LEU A 453 -8.91 47.12 3.59
N ASP A 454 -7.67 47.59 3.71
CA ASP A 454 -6.90 47.96 2.53
C ASP A 454 -6.59 46.73 1.66
N THR A 455 -6.19 46.97 0.41
CA THR A 455 -5.93 45.93 -0.58
C THR A 455 -4.92 44.89 -0.12
N GLU A 456 -3.88 45.28 0.63
CA GLU A 456 -2.85 44.36 1.10
C GLU A 456 -3.41 43.41 2.15
N ARG A 457 -4.12 43.95 3.15
CA ARG A 457 -4.77 43.15 4.19
C ARG A 457 -5.88 42.26 3.65
N GLN A 458 -6.66 42.74 2.68
CA GLN A 458 -7.68 41.94 2.00
C GLN A 458 -7.04 40.76 1.27
N GLN A 459 -5.98 40.98 0.50
CA GLN A 459 -5.23 39.91 -0.17
C GLN A 459 -4.67 38.88 0.82
N ARG A 460 -4.14 39.34 1.96
CA ARG A 460 -3.68 38.46 3.04
C ARG A 460 -4.82 37.61 3.60
N ARG A 461 -5.97 38.22 3.90
CA ARG A 461 -7.16 37.50 4.38
C ARG A 461 -7.59 36.43 3.38
N THR A 462 -7.67 36.78 2.10
CA THR A 462 -8.01 35.81 1.04
C THR A 462 -7.00 34.65 1.02
N ALA A 463 -5.70 34.92 1.09
CA ALA A 463 -4.67 33.87 1.11
C ALA A 463 -4.79 32.95 2.34
N ILE A 464 -5.14 33.51 3.51
CA ILE A 464 -5.40 32.75 4.75
C ILE A 464 -6.57 31.77 4.52
N HIS A 465 -7.71 32.26 4.05
CA HIS A 465 -8.91 31.43 3.85
C HIS A 465 -8.75 30.42 2.71
N GLN A 466 -8.03 30.75 1.64
CA GLN A 466 -7.65 29.80 0.59
C GLN A 466 -6.78 28.66 1.14
N ALA A 467 -5.86 28.95 2.06
CA ALA A 467 -5.04 27.93 2.68
C ALA A 467 -5.85 27.03 3.64
N VAL A 468 -6.82 27.59 4.36
CA VAL A 468 -7.75 26.82 5.21
C VAL A 468 -8.64 25.91 4.37
N GLU A 469 -9.19 26.41 3.25
CA GLU A 469 -9.96 25.61 2.30
C GLU A 469 -9.09 24.49 1.71
N GLN A 470 -7.89 24.81 1.23
CA GLN A 470 -6.94 23.84 0.70
C GLN A 470 -6.65 22.74 1.73
N ALA A 471 -6.22 23.10 2.94
CA ALA A 471 -5.84 22.15 3.98
C ALA A 471 -7.02 21.23 4.36
N THR A 472 -8.22 21.79 4.51
CA THR A 472 -9.42 21.01 4.85
C THR A 472 -9.76 19.99 3.77
N ARG A 473 -9.71 20.40 2.49
CA ARG A 473 -9.92 19.49 1.36
C ARG A 473 -8.83 18.41 1.30
N ASP A 474 -7.58 18.80 1.51
CA ASP A 474 -6.43 17.91 1.35
C ASP A 474 -6.36 16.88 2.50
N TYR A 475 -6.83 17.21 3.72
CA TYR A 475 -7.10 16.22 4.78
C TYR A 475 -8.14 15.18 4.35
N GLY A 476 -9.24 15.61 3.72
CA GLY A 476 -10.26 14.71 3.20
C GLY A 476 -9.77 13.78 2.08
N ARG A 477 -8.67 14.15 1.41
CA ARG A 477 -7.98 13.36 0.39
C ARG A 477 -6.75 12.61 0.91
N TYR A 478 -6.47 12.69 2.21
CA TYR A 478 -5.28 12.14 2.84
C TYR A 478 -3.95 12.64 2.23
N GLN A 479 -3.91 13.86 1.68
CA GLN A 479 -2.70 14.47 1.11
C GLN A 479 -1.99 15.36 2.14
N PHE A 480 -1.46 14.73 3.20
CA PHE A 480 -0.94 15.46 4.38
C PHE A 480 0.25 16.38 4.08
N ASN A 481 1.06 16.05 3.08
CA ASN A 481 2.15 16.91 2.62
C ASN A 481 1.63 18.25 2.09
N THR A 482 0.52 18.23 1.37
CA THR A 482 -0.13 19.44 0.86
C THR A 482 -0.87 20.23 1.93
N VAL A 483 -1.37 19.55 2.98
CA VAL A 483 -1.88 20.20 4.20
C VAL A 483 -0.78 21.01 4.89
N VAL A 484 0.39 20.39 5.11
CA VAL A 484 1.55 21.07 5.72
C VAL A 484 2.01 22.22 4.84
N ALA A 485 2.05 22.04 3.52
CA ALA A 485 2.38 23.12 2.59
C ALA A 485 1.40 24.30 2.67
N ALA A 486 0.09 24.05 2.82
CA ALA A 486 -0.91 25.10 3.04
C ALA A 486 -0.67 25.83 4.37
N CYS A 487 -0.33 25.12 5.44
CA CYS A 487 0.05 25.71 6.72
C CYS A 487 1.34 26.53 6.63
N MET A 488 2.30 26.11 5.82
CA MET A 488 3.52 26.90 5.55
C MET A 488 3.20 28.21 4.81
N LYS A 489 2.25 28.21 3.86
CA LYS A 489 1.78 29.44 3.22
C LYS A 489 1.16 30.39 4.24
N LEU A 490 0.29 29.90 5.13
CA LEU A 490 -0.28 30.67 6.25
C LEU A 490 0.79 31.32 7.12
N VAL A 491 1.80 30.55 7.55
CA VAL A 491 2.93 31.05 8.34
C VAL A 491 3.69 32.14 7.61
N ASN A 492 3.89 32.00 6.29
CA ASN A 492 4.57 33.03 5.49
C ASN A 492 3.73 34.31 5.38
N SER A 493 2.43 34.20 5.09
CA SER A 493 1.51 35.35 5.02
C SER A 493 1.45 36.13 6.33
N LEU A 494 1.56 35.44 7.47
CA LEU A 494 1.61 36.05 8.80
C LEU A 494 2.97 36.65 9.15
N GLY A 495 4.06 36.06 8.64
CA GLY A 495 5.43 36.52 8.87
C GLY A 495 5.72 37.91 8.30
N GLU A 496 4.93 38.36 7.33
CA GLU A 496 5.02 39.68 6.72
C GLU A 496 4.27 40.78 7.51
N ILE A 497 3.41 40.41 8.46
CA ILE A 497 2.81 41.36 9.39
C ILE A 497 3.84 41.67 10.49
N ASP A 498 4.08 42.96 10.73
CA ASP A 498 4.93 43.42 11.84
C ASP A 498 4.39 42.86 13.16
N GLU A 499 5.27 42.15 13.90
CA GLU A 499 4.92 41.53 15.17
C GLU A 499 4.52 42.52 16.26
N GLN A 500 4.91 43.80 16.12
CA GLN A 500 4.54 44.88 17.03
C GLN A 500 3.32 45.67 16.54
N SER A 501 2.73 45.34 15.39
CA SER A 501 1.57 46.09 14.88
C SER A 501 0.35 45.92 15.79
N GLU A 502 -0.16 47.05 16.28
CA GLU A 502 -1.43 47.15 16.99
C GLU A 502 -2.56 47.69 16.09
N ALA A 503 -2.30 47.81 14.78
CA ALA A 503 -3.34 48.22 13.84
C ALA A 503 -4.50 47.20 13.87
N PRO A 504 -5.77 47.63 13.98
CA PRO A 504 -6.90 46.72 14.14
C PRO A 504 -6.98 45.62 13.07
N GLY A 505 -6.70 45.95 11.80
CA GLY A 505 -6.67 44.96 10.71
C GLY A 505 -5.56 43.93 10.85
N ASP A 506 -4.37 44.32 11.33
CA ASP A 506 -3.27 43.39 11.56
C ASP A 506 -3.53 42.48 12.76
N LEU A 507 -4.16 43.02 13.81
CA LEU A 507 -4.60 42.24 14.97
C LEU A 507 -5.67 41.22 14.57
N ALA A 508 -6.66 41.63 13.77
CA ALA A 508 -7.73 40.75 13.31
C ALA A 508 -7.17 39.59 12.46
N LEU A 509 -6.29 39.88 11.50
CA LEU A 509 -5.61 38.86 10.70
C LEU A 509 -4.78 37.90 11.55
N GLN A 510 -4.03 38.41 12.55
CA GLN A 510 -3.22 37.58 13.43
C GLN A 510 -4.07 36.66 14.31
N TYR A 511 -5.14 37.16 14.91
CA TYR A 511 -6.03 36.37 15.75
C TYR A 511 -6.78 35.30 14.95
N GLU A 512 -7.39 35.67 13.82
CA GLU A 512 -8.11 34.74 12.95
C GLU A 512 -7.18 33.63 12.44
N ALA A 513 -6.04 33.99 11.87
CA ALA A 513 -5.19 33.04 11.17
C ALA A 513 -4.36 32.15 12.11
N VAL A 514 -3.81 32.66 13.22
CA VAL A 514 -3.01 31.82 14.14
C VAL A 514 -3.91 30.82 14.85
N ASP A 515 -5.12 31.21 15.25
CA ASP A 515 -6.12 30.30 15.81
C ASP A 515 -6.48 29.17 14.81
N MET A 516 -6.77 29.51 13.54
CA MET A 516 -7.03 28.52 12.49
C MET A 516 -5.82 27.63 12.20
N LEU A 517 -4.63 28.22 12.11
CA LEU A 517 -3.37 27.52 11.84
C LEU A 517 -3.07 26.47 12.89
N LEU A 518 -3.24 26.78 14.19
CA LEU A 518 -3.03 25.80 15.24
C LEU A 518 -3.98 24.61 15.12
N ARG A 519 -5.26 24.86 14.81
CA ARG A 519 -6.26 23.80 14.64
C ARG A 519 -5.99 22.92 13.41
N LEU A 520 -5.52 23.52 12.30
CA LEU A 520 -5.09 22.77 11.11
C LEU A 520 -3.86 21.89 11.38
N LEU A 521 -2.92 22.38 12.19
CA LEU A 521 -1.67 21.68 12.50
C LEU A 521 -1.80 20.69 13.66
N ALA A 522 -2.82 20.79 14.51
CA ALA A 522 -2.98 19.91 15.68
C ALA A 522 -2.95 18.41 15.36
N PRO A 523 -3.53 17.90 14.24
CA PRO A 523 -3.39 16.49 13.87
C PRO A 523 -1.94 16.08 13.50
N VAL A 524 -1.13 17.02 13.03
CA VAL A 524 0.26 16.80 12.59
C VAL A 524 1.23 16.97 13.75
N VAL A 525 1.17 18.11 14.44
CA VAL A 525 2.07 18.53 15.52
C VAL A 525 1.31 18.90 16.79
N PRO A 526 0.70 17.91 17.48
CA PRO A 526 -0.24 18.18 18.56
C PRO A 526 0.39 18.88 19.77
N HIS A 527 1.66 18.64 20.09
CA HIS A 527 2.23 19.10 21.37
C HIS A 527 2.45 20.61 21.37
N ILE A 528 3.11 21.15 20.33
CA ILE A 528 3.33 22.58 20.15
C ILE A 528 2.00 23.33 20.01
N CYS A 529 1.05 22.76 19.26
CA CYS A 529 -0.28 23.33 19.09
C CYS A 529 -1.05 23.38 20.42
N HIS A 530 -1.01 22.31 21.22
CA HIS A 530 -1.64 22.28 22.54
C HIS A 530 -1.04 23.32 23.50
N VAL A 531 0.28 23.49 23.51
CA VAL A 531 0.96 24.47 24.38
C VAL A 531 0.64 25.91 23.96
N LEU A 532 0.59 26.20 22.67
CA LEU A 532 0.30 27.54 22.17
C LEU A 532 -1.20 27.88 22.25
N TRP A 533 -2.09 26.88 22.29
CA TRP A 533 -3.53 27.08 22.19
C TRP A 533 -4.14 28.03 23.24
N PRO A 534 -3.90 27.88 24.56
CA PRO A 534 -4.51 28.75 25.57
C PRO A 534 -4.18 30.24 25.37
N ARG A 535 -3.02 30.51 24.76
CA ARG A 535 -2.52 31.85 24.50
C ARG A 535 -3.19 32.50 23.28
N VAL A 536 -3.43 31.74 22.22
CA VAL A 536 -3.88 32.32 20.94
C VAL A 536 -5.38 32.14 20.69
N ARG A 537 -6.02 31.19 21.38
CA ARG A 537 -7.39 30.78 21.06
C ARG A 537 -8.36 31.95 21.05
N CYS A 538 -9.27 31.91 20.08
CA CYS A 538 -10.37 32.85 19.89
C CYS A 538 -11.74 32.12 20.02
N THR A 539 -11.75 30.94 20.64
CA THR A 539 -12.95 30.12 20.87
C THR A 539 -13.10 29.79 22.36
N ASP A 540 -14.27 29.32 22.76
CA ASP A 540 -14.53 28.85 24.13
C ASP A 540 -13.89 27.49 24.45
N ALA A 541 -13.32 26.80 23.45
CA ALA A 541 -12.71 25.50 23.65
C ALA A 541 -11.42 25.64 24.47
N ALA A 542 -11.48 25.18 25.72
CA ALA A 542 -10.34 25.26 26.63
C ALA A 542 -9.12 24.52 26.09
N GLU A 543 -9.36 23.33 25.52
CA GLU A 543 -8.36 22.48 24.89
C GLU A 543 -8.54 22.46 23.38
N ILE A 544 -7.42 22.38 22.65
CA ILE A 544 -7.45 22.35 21.19
C ILE A 544 -8.15 21.11 20.64
N LEU A 545 -8.18 20.00 21.39
CA LEU A 545 -8.87 18.77 21.00
C LEU A 545 -10.39 18.92 20.97
N ALA A 546 -10.93 19.84 21.78
CA ALA A 546 -12.35 20.17 21.81
C ALA A 546 -12.70 21.34 20.86
N ALA A 547 -11.70 21.95 20.23
CA ALA A 547 -11.91 23.08 19.34
C ALA A 547 -12.59 22.64 18.03
N PRO A 548 -13.57 23.40 17.53
CA PRO A 548 -14.20 23.07 16.25
C PRO A 548 -13.18 23.18 15.12
N TRP A 549 -13.31 22.29 14.13
CA TRP A 549 -12.49 22.37 12.91
C TRP A 549 -12.61 23.77 12.26
N PRO A 550 -11.51 24.40 11.83
CA PRO A 550 -11.54 25.72 11.21
C PRO A 550 -12.31 25.68 9.89
N ARG A 551 -13.13 26.71 9.67
CA ARG A 551 -13.89 26.91 8.44
C ARG A 551 -13.35 28.15 7.75
N HIS A 552 -13.22 28.06 6.43
CA HIS A 552 -12.96 29.24 5.63
C HIS A 552 -14.25 30.08 5.53
N ASP A 553 -14.08 31.38 5.34
CA ASP A 553 -15.12 32.35 5.05
C ASP A 553 -15.25 32.48 3.52
N PRO A 554 -16.39 32.07 2.91
CA PRO A 554 -16.60 32.22 1.48
C PRO A 554 -16.49 33.66 0.97
N GLU A 555 -16.84 34.66 1.79
CA GLU A 555 -16.73 36.07 1.40
C GLU A 555 -15.27 36.51 1.30
N ALA A 556 -14.39 35.97 2.15
CA ALA A 556 -12.94 36.21 2.07
C ALA A 556 -12.30 35.67 0.79
N LEU A 557 -12.95 34.72 0.10
CA LEU A 557 -12.48 34.12 -1.14
C LEU A 557 -12.88 34.91 -2.39
N VAL A 558 -13.83 35.85 -2.27
CA VAL A 558 -14.26 36.70 -3.37
C VAL A 558 -13.12 37.65 -3.72
N GLN A 559 -12.72 37.65 -4.99
CA GLN A 559 -11.69 38.54 -5.52
C GLN A 559 -12.30 39.41 -6.61
N ASP A 560 -12.06 40.72 -6.56
CA ASP A 560 -12.48 41.64 -7.63
C ASP A 560 -11.58 41.53 -8.87
N SER A 561 -10.33 41.10 -8.68
CA SER A 561 -9.34 40.90 -9.72
C SER A 561 -8.54 39.61 -9.53
N ILE A 562 -8.23 38.93 -10.62
CA ILE A 562 -7.43 37.70 -10.66
C ILE A 562 -6.15 37.90 -11.49
N GLU A 563 -5.07 37.24 -11.05
CA GLU A 563 -3.83 37.15 -11.84
C GLU A 563 -3.95 36.01 -12.86
N LEU A 564 -3.72 36.33 -14.14
CA LEU A 564 -3.61 35.33 -15.19
C LEU A 564 -2.18 35.23 -15.71
N VAL A 565 -1.68 34.00 -15.83
CA VAL A 565 -0.40 33.74 -16.46
C VAL A 565 -0.55 33.85 -17.98
N VAL A 566 0.27 34.67 -18.62
CA VAL A 566 0.29 34.80 -20.09
C VAL A 566 1.47 34.03 -20.67
N GLN A 567 1.17 33.13 -21.60
CA GLN A 567 2.12 32.30 -22.32
C GLN A 567 2.15 32.66 -23.81
N VAL A 568 3.31 32.50 -24.43
CA VAL A 568 3.48 32.53 -25.89
C VAL A 568 4.11 31.21 -26.32
N ASN A 569 3.42 30.44 -27.18
CA ASN A 569 3.80 29.07 -27.57
C ASN A 569 4.16 28.19 -26.36
N GLY A 570 3.34 28.25 -25.30
CA GLY A 570 3.49 27.44 -24.09
C GLY A 570 4.58 27.90 -23.11
N LYS A 571 5.31 28.98 -23.40
CA LYS A 571 6.31 29.56 -22.48
C LYS A 571 5.76 30.79 -21.79
N VAL A 572 5.88 30.90 -20.47
CA VAL A 572 5.42 32.05 -19.68
C VAL A 572 6.18 33.32 -20.09
N ARG A 573 5.43 34.41 -20.32
CA ARG A 573 5.96 35.72 -20.73
C ARG A 573 5.48 36.87 -19.86
N ALA A 574 4.28 36.81 -19.31
CA ALA A 574 3.80 37.84 -18.39
C ALA A 574 2.82 37.26 -17.38
N ARG A 575 2.45 38.11 -16.43
CA ARG A 575 1.32 37.92 -15.51
C ARG A 575 0.52 39.21 -15.57
N ILE A 576 -0.78 39.10 -15.83
CA ILE A 576 -1.69 40.25 -15.96
C ILE A 576 -2.75 40.19 -14.88
N GLN A 577 -3.17 41.35 -14.37
CA GLN A 577 -4.33 41.47 -13.48
C GLN A 577 -5.55 41.83 -14.31
N VAL A 578 -6.63 41.05 -14.16
CA VAL A 578 -7.91 41.30 -14.84
C VAL A 578 -9.05 41.20 -13.82
N PRO A 579 -10.20 41.86 -14.04
CA PRO A 579 -11.38 41.63 -13.21
C PRO A 579 -11.75 40.13 -13.14
N ALA A 580 -12.22 39.64 -11.99
CA ALA A 580 -12.55 38.22 -11.83
C ALA A 580 -13.64 37.74 -12.81
N GLU A 581 -14.60 38.60 -13.10
CA GLU A 581 -15.68 38.40 -14.07
C GLU A 581 -15.32 38.90 -15.48
N ALA A 582 -14.03 39.12 -15.77
CA ALA A 582 -13.60 39.57 -17.09
C ALA A 582 -13.98 38.55 -18.17
N ASP A 583 -14.66 39.03 -19.21
CA ASP A 583 -14.96 38.19 -20.35
C ASP A 583 -13.70 37.83 -21.15
N LYS A 584 -13.84 36.85 -22.04
CA LYS A 584 -12.73 36.37 -22.86
C LYS A 584 -12.06 37.50 -23.65
N ALA A 585 -12.82 38.46 -24.17
CA ALA A 585 -12.29 39.54 -25.00
C ALA A 585 -11.43 40.50 -24.17
N THR A 586 -11.86 40.83 -22.95
CA THR A 586 -11.13 41.66 -22.00
C THR A 586 -9.82 41.01 -21.59
N ILE A 587 -9.85 39.71 -21.30
CA ILE A 587 -8.66 38.92 -20.96
C ILE A 587 -7.67 38.88 -22.13
N GLU A 588 -8.15 38.63 -23.34
CA GLU A 588 -7.30 38.61 -24.54
C GLU A 588 -6.67 39.97 -24.80
N ALA A 589 -7.44 41.05 -24.71
CA ALA A 589 -6.93 42.41 -24.90
C ALA A 589 -5.86 42.76 -23.86
N ALA A 590 -6.07 42.44 -22.58
CA ALA A 590 -5.09 42.67 -21.54
C ALA A 590 -3.79 41.86 -21.78
N ALA A 591 -3.90 40.62 -22.24
CA ALA A 591 -2.74 39.78 -22.58
C ALA A 591 -1.95 40.30 -23.79
N HIS A 592 -2.63 40.75 -24.85
CA HIS A 592 -1.99 41.29 -26.06
C HIS A 592 -1.38 42.68 -25.87
N ASN A 593 -1.88 43.44 -24.90
CA ASN A 593 -1.37 44.78 -24.57
C ASN A 593 -0.18 44.76 -23.60
N ASP A 594 0.18 43.59 -23.06
CA ASP A 594 1.37 43.48 -22.21
C ASP A 594 2.65 43.68 -23.03
N ALA A 595 3.48 44.63 -22.58
CA ALA A 595 4.68 45.05 -23.31
C ALA A 595 5.70 43.91 -23.49
N ASN A 596 5.77 42.96 -22.55
CA ASN A 596 6.67 41.82 -22.69
C ASN A 596 6.09 40.79 -23.67
N VAL A 597 4.79 40.51 -23.60
CA VAL A 597 4.10 39.63 -24.56
C VAL A 597 4.28 40.14 -25.99
N GLN A 598 4.09 41.44 -26.22
CA GLN A 598 4.25 42.08 -27.53
C GLN A 598 5.62 41.81 -28.15
N ARG A 599 6.70 41.84 -27.36
CA ARG A 599 8.07 41.52 -27.84
C ARG A 599 8.19 40.10 -28.41
N PHE A 600 7.37 39.16 -27.94
CA PHE A 600 7.41 37.76 -28.41
C PHE A 600 6.43 37.48 -29.55
N THR A 601 5.43 38.34 -29.74
CA THR A 601 4.41 38.25 -30.80
C THR A 601 4.65 39.22 -31.97
N GLU A 602 5.54 40.21 -31.82
CA GLU A 602 5.87 41.19 -32.86
C GLU A 602 6.35 40.52 -34.16
N GLY A 603 5.78 40.95 -35.29
CA GLY A 603 6.10 40.41 -36.62
C GLY A 603 5.61 38.99 -36.89
N LYS A 604 4.85 38.37 -35.97
CA LYS A 604 4.34 37.00 -36.13
C LYS A 604 2.80 36.99 -36.19
N PRO A 605 2.20 36.24 -37.12
CA PRO A 605 0.75 36.11 -37.19
C PRO A 605 0.22 35.28 -36.02
N ILE A 606 -0.63 35.86 -35.18
CA ILE A 606 -1.31 35.12 -34.11
C ILE A 606 -2.29 34.14 -34.74
N ARG A 607 -2.04 32.84 -34.58
CA ARG A 607 -2.88 31.76 -35.11
C ARG A 607 -4.10 31.49 -34.22
N LYS A 608 -3.92 31.56 -32.90
CA LYS A 608 -4.97 31.28 -31.91
C LYS A 608 -4.62 31.86 -30.54
N THR A 609 -5.60 32.38 -29.84
CA THR A 609 -5.50 32.64 -28.39
C THR A 609 -6.38 31.66 -27.63
N ILE A 610 -5.80 31.03 -26.61
CA ILE A 610 -6.45 30.04 -25.76
C ILE A 610 -6.57 30.66 -24.37
N VAL A 611 -7.79 31.01 -23.98
CA VAL A 611 -8.10 31.46 -22.62
C VAL A 611 -8.62 30.28 -21.84
N VAL A 612 -7.97 29.98 -20.72
CA VAL A 612 -8.49 29.08 -19.68
C VAL A 612 -8.98 29.97 -18.54
N PRO A 613 -10.31 30.15 -18.38
CA PRO A 613 -10.88 31.03 -17.38
C PRO A 613 -10.29 30.80 -15.99
N GLY A 614 -9.95 31.88 -15.28
CA GLY A 614 -9.38 31.81 -13.94
C GLY A 614 -7.95 31.27 -13.82
N LYS A 615 -7.27 30.92 -14.92
CA LYS A 615 -5.94 30.28 -14.87
C LYS A 615 -4.88 30.92 -15.75
N LEU A 616 -5.08 30.94 -17.06
CA LEU A 616 -4.04 31.38 -18.00
C LEU A 616 -4.58 31.82 -19.36
N VAL A 617 -3.73 32.53 -20.08
CA VAL A 617 -3.89 32.85 -21.51
C VAL A 617 -2.68 32.34 -22.26
N ASN A 618 -2.87 31.55 -23.31
CA ASN A 618 -1.78 31.11 -24.18
C ASN A 618 -2.00 31.62 -25.61
N ILE A 619 -1.03 32.38 -26.10
CA ILE A 619 -1.03 32.99 -27.43
C ILE A 619 -0.15 32.13 -28.34
N VAL A 620 -0.75 31.61 -29.40
CA VAL A 620 -0.07 30.77 -30.40
C VAL A 620 0.29 31.65 -31.59
N VAL A 621 1.59 31.83 -31.84
CA VAL A 621 2.16 32.62 -32.94
C VAL A 621 2.99 31.77 -33.89
#